data_AF-A0A662EBC1-F1
#
_entry.id   AF-A0A662EBC1-F1
#
_cell.length_a   1.000
_cell.length_b   1.000
_cell.length_c   1.000
_cell.angle_alpha   90.00
_cell.angle_beta   90.00
_cell.angle_gamma   90.00
#
_symmetry.space_group_name_H-M   'P 1'
#
loop_
_entity.id
_entity.type
_entity.pdbx_description
1 polymer ?
#
loop_
_entity_poly.entity_id
_entity_poly.type
_entity_poly.pdbx_seq_one_letter_code
_entity_poly.pdbx_strand_id
1 'polypeptide(L)'
;MRKTVIWVGGAVDEDFSTKLKRAGVDLLVVRRGSIDLTTGSPVIKVDPAPSIVGEIPVSAALRIESGSVELKPEAASALWRGLAPIAGPTTAEIIIDVPTLSPGIPDFVRTLDQVSGLPVVPILTVSQIRTDLGLELAKAAGTIIVPLFGPGAVGLRGAGDGGNDPLPERLASIAATGVRVRVGIVLTPRTDPKLEQWGEDLDRLCDGERVQISTDSKLDRAFVFRRATAWSGREWAVGERFEAQWMDAVRLDSALREVHSIMLPEVVGWDLVTLPPEGGALGIDRRALLAYLEGQGPKPILDVNLRRQGRSLRVSVVNSSPFASVVSGYGNWLEVSLGSGYLAVDGAGTFDRVELGKRVGEQWKSGIGSGVNAVRFTEVLVSAEESLTSGVIRLPSSRSKVTVRWSVTLSDGEVVSGELEG
;
A
#
# COMPACT_ATOMS: atom_id res chain seq x y z
N MET A 1 -19.79 10.42 -9.82
CA MET A 1 -19.02 10.09 -8.60
C MET A 1 -18.11 8.92 -8.95
N ARG A 2 -16.86 8.93 -8.49
CA ARG A 2 -15.91 7.85 -8.79
C ARG A 2 -16.19 6.65 -7.88
N LYS A 3 -16.16 5.44 -8.43
CA LYS A 3 -16.44 4.18 -7.74
C LYS A 3 -15.21 3.70 -6.97
N THR A 4 -15.34 3.44 -5.68
CA THR A 4 -14.32 2.79 -4.86
C THR A 4 -14.64 1.31 -4.74
N VAL A 5 -13.73 0.47 -5.24
CA VAL A 5 -13.87 -0.99 -5.25
C VAL A 5 -12.77 -1.62 -4.42
N ILE A 6 -13.12 -2.62 -3.60
CA ILE A 6 -12.13 -3.38 -2.83
C ILE A 6 -12.23 -4.86 -3.17
N TRP A 7 -11.08 -5.45 -3.50
CA TRP A 7 -10.97 -6.89 -3.69
C TRP A 7 -10.76 -7.56 -2.35
N VAL A 8 -11.49 -8.63 -2.07
CA VAL A 8 -11.42 -9.36 -0.80
C VAL A 8 -10.97 -10.79 -1.03
N GLY A 9 -10.03 -11.25 -0.20
CA GLY A 9 -9.50 -12.62 -0.21
C GLY A 9 -10.04 -13.50 0.91
N GLY A 10 -10.83 -12.94 1.83
CA GLY A 10 -11.34 -13.62 3.01
C GLY A 10 -12.75 -13.16 3.38
N ALA A 11 -13.25 -13.65 4.52
CA ALA A 11 -14.58 -13.30 5.00
C ALA A 11 -14.69 -11.81 5.33
N VAL A 12 -15.90 -11.27 5.14
CA VAL A 12 -16.30 -9.92 5.53
C VAL A 12 -17.58 -10.06 6.33
N ASP A 13 -17.50 -9.73 7.62
CA ASP A 13 -18.67 -9.68 8.49
C ASP A 13 -19.48 -8.38 8.31
N GLU A 14 -20.64 -8.33 8.94
CA GLU A 14 -21.58 -7.22 8.83
C GLU A 14 -21.02 -5.90 9.40
N ASP A 15 -20.32 -5.97 10.52
CA ASP A 15 -19.70 -4.81 11.18
C ASP A 15 -18.63 -4.19 10.28
N PHE A 16 -17.76 -5.01 9.69
CA PHE A 16 -16.72 -4.57 8.80
C PHE A 16 -17.28 -4.07 7.47
N SER A 17 -18.28 -4.75 6.90
CA SER A 17 -19.02 -4.29 5.73
C SER A 17 -19.64 -2.91 5.95
N THR A 18 -20.22 -2.68 7.12
CA THR A 18 -20.79 -1.37 7.51
C THR A 18 -19.71 -0.29 7.59
N LYS A 19 -18.53 -0.60 8.15
CA LYS A 19 -17.38 0.32 8.18
C LYS A 19 -16.90 0.67 6.78
N LEU A 20 -16.73 -0.32 5.91
CA LEU A 20 -16.34 -0.11 4.50
C LEU A 20 -17.35 0.78 3.77
N LYS A 21 -18.65 0.54 3.97
CA LYS A 21 -19.73 1.34 3.35
C LYS A 21 -19.69 2.79 3.84
N ARG A 22 -19.52 3.01 5.16
CA ARG A 22 -19.34 4.35 5.73
C ARG A 22 -18.10 5.05 5.17
N ALA A 23 -17.03 4.31 4.91
CA ALA A 23 -15.80 4.80 4.30
C ALA A 23 -15.91 5.02 2.78
N GLY A 24 -17.10 4.90 2.20
CA GLY A 24 -17.35 5.20 0.78
C GLY A 24 -16.98 4.07 -0.19
N VAL A 25 -16.90 2.82 0.28
CA VAL A 25 -16.71 1.65 -0.59
C VAL A 25 -18.03 1.29 -1.27
N ASP A 26 -18.04 1.30 -2.60
CA ASP A 26 -19.23 1.09 -3.42
C ASP A 26 -19.43 -0.38 -3.80
N LEU A 27 -18.35 -1.17 -3.82
CA LEU A 27 -18.38 -2.54 -4.32
C LEU A 27 -17.27 -3.40 -3.72
N LEU A 28 -17.59 -4.66 -3.43
CA LEU A 28 -16.62 -5.70 -3.11
C LEU A 28 -16.39 -6.63 -4.30
N VAL A 29 -15.16 -7.09 -4.50
CA VAL A 29 -14.81 -8.04 -5.56
C VAL A 29 -14.23 -9.30 -4.95
N VAL A 30 -14.73 -10.45 -5.37
CA VAL A 30 -14.25 -11.77 -4.94
C VAL A 30 -13.68 -12.52 -6.11
N ARG A 31 -12.48 -13.10 -5.96
CA ARG A 31 -11.97 -14.06 -6.94
C ARG A 31 -12.72 -15.37 -6.84
N ARG A 32 -13.28 -15.83 -7.95
CA ARG A 32 -14.13 -17.02 -8.01
C ARG A 32 -13.53 -18.16 -8.84
N GLY A 33 -12.26 -18.05 -9.25
CA GLY A 33 -11.52 -19.11 -9.92
C GLY A 33 -11.18 -18.79 -11.37
N SER A 34 -11.11 -19.83 -12.20
CA SER A 34 -10.67 -19.74 -13.59
C SER A 34 -11.58 -20.49 -14.57
N ILE A 35 -11.52 -20.07 -15.82
CA ILE A 35 -12.25 -20.63 -16.95
C ILE A 35 -11.23 -20.97 -18.02
N ASP A 36 -11.22 -22.22 -18.45
CA ASP A 36 -10.42 -22.66 -19.58
C ASP A 36 -11.32 -22.74 -20.83
N LEU A 37 -10.95 -21.98 -21.86
CA LEU A 37 -11.60 -21.89 -23.17
C LEU A 37 -10.72 -22.45 -24.30
N THR A 38 -9.58 -23.07 -23.98
CA THR A 38 -8.59 -23.55 -24.97
C THR A 38 -9.10 -24.66 -25.90
N THR A 39 -10.24 -25.28 -25.56
CA THR A 39 -10.89 -26.32 -26.39
C THR A 39 -12.15 -25.82 -27.09
N GLY A 40 -12.48 -24.53 -26.97
CA GLY A 40 -13.72 -23.92 -27.47
C GLY A 40 -14.96 -24.19 -26.61
N SER A 41 -14.92 -25.16 -25.69
CA SER A 41 -15.95 -25.38 -24.68
C SER A 41 -15.47 -24.89 -23.31
N PRO A 42 -16.28 -24.16 -22.53
CA PRO A 42 -15.86 -23.63 -21.24
C PRO A 42 -15.74 -24.72 -20.17
N VAL A 43 -14.55 -24.84 -19.59
CA VAL A 43 -14.30 -25.62 -18.38
C VAL A 43 -14.13 -24.66 -17.22
N ILE A 44 -15.07 -24.68 -16.28
CA ILE A 44 -15.12 -23.74 -15.15
C ILE A 44 -14.53 -24.41 -13.91
N LYS A 45 -13.52 -23.79 -13.31
CA LYS A 45 -12.94 -24.15 -12.02
C LYS A 45 -13.25 -23.05 -11.03
N VAL A 46 -14.01 -23.38 -10.00
CA VAL A 46 -14.62 -22.38 -9.10
C VAL A 46 -14.00 -22.51 -7.72
N ASP A 47 -13.54 -21.38 -7.19
CA ASP A 47 -13.07 -21.31 -5.81
C ASP A 47 -14.26 -21.13 -4.85
N PRO A 48 -14.18 -21.70 -3.64
CA PRO A 48 -15.17 -21.44 -2.60
C PRO A 48 -15.36 -19.94 -2.36
N ALA A 49 -16.61 -19.50 -2.27
CA ALA A 49 -16.90 -18.11 -1.95
C ALA A 49 -16.51 -17.84 -0.48
N PRO A 50 -15.81 -16.73 -0.17
CA PRO A 50 -15.73 -16.26 1.20
C PRO A 50 -17.14 -15.83 1.66
N SER A 51 -17.37 -15.95 2.97
CA SER A 51 -18.60 -15.43 3.59
C SER A 51 -18.57 -13.90 3.56
N ILE A 52 -19.49 -13.28 2.84
CA ILE A 52 -19.65 -11.82 2.82
C ILE A 52 -21.06 -11.50 3.29
N VAL A 53 -21.13 -10.71 4.37
CA VAL A 53 -22.38 -10.25 4.98
C VAL A 53 -22.43 -8.72 4.90
N GLY A 54 -23.60 -8.17 4.62
CA GLY A 54 -23.86 -6.74 4.60
C GLY A 54 -24.39 -6.23 3.26
N GLU A 55 -24.49 -4.91 3.15
CA GLU A 55 -25.25 -4.24 2.08
C GLU A 55 -24.42 -3.83 0.85
N ILE A 56 -23.09 -3.96 0.91
CA ILE A 56 -22.24 -3.61 -0.23
C ILE A 56 -22.41 -4.68 -1.32
N PRO A 57 -22.77 -4.30 -2.56
CA PRO A 57 -22.87 -5.25 -3.66
C PRO A 57 -21.55 -6.00 -3.90
N VAL A 58 -21.63 -7.23 -4.39
CA VAL A 58 -20.47 -8.10 -4.58
C VAL A 58 -20.33 -8.42 -6.07
N SER A 59 -19.11 -8.38 -6.60
CA SER A 59 -18.78 -8.77 -7.96
C SER A 59 -17.90 -10.02 -7.97
N ALA A 60 -17.99 -10.79 -9.05
CA ALA A 60 -17.18 -11.98 -9.23
C ALA A 60 -16.04 -11.70 -10.22
N ALA A 61 -14.80 -11.94 -9.80
CA ALA A 61 -13.62 -11.90 -10.65
C ALA A 61 -13.21 -13.31 -11.08
N LEU A 62 -13.04 -13.52 -12.38
CA LEU A 62 -12.72 -14.80 -13.00
C LEU A 62 -11.51 -14.63 -13.91
N ARG A 63 -10.62 -15.63 -13.93
CA ARG A 63 -9.51 -15.66 -14.89
C ARG A 63 -9.87 -16.49 -16.11
N ILE A 64 -9.70 -15.96 -17.31
CA ILE A 64 -9.98 -16.66 -18.57
C ILE A 64 -8.68 -17.06 -19.23
N GLU A 65 -8.52 -18.36 -19.46
CA GLU A 65 -7.42 -18.95 -20.23
C GLU A 65 -7.98 -19.43 -21.58
N SER A 66 -7.72 -18.69 -22.66
CA SER A 66 -8.21 -19.00 -24.01
C SER A 66 -7.12 -19.39 -25.00
N GLY A 67 -5.84 -19.14 -24.66
CA GLY A 67 -4.72 -19.40 -25.56
C GLY A 67 -4.83 -18.61 -26.86
N SER A 68 -4.62 -19.28 -28.00
CA SER A 68 -4.75 -18.69 -29.35
C SER A 68 -6.06 -19.04 -30.05
N VAL A 69 -7.00 -19.69 -29.35
CA VAL A 69 -8.26 -20.13 -29.95
C VAL A 69 -9.18 -18.94 -30.18
N GLU A 70 -9.76 -18.85 -31.37
CA GLU A 70 -10.79 -17.86 -31.67
C GLU A 70 -12.04 -18.10 -30.81
N LEU A 71 -12.39 -17.10 -30.01
CA LEU A 71 -13.53 -17.15 -29.11
C LEU A 71 -14.81 -16.79 -29.84
N LYS A 72 -15.75 -17.72 -29.86
CA LYS A 72 -17.04 -17.53 -30.52
C LYS A 72 -18.10 -17.01 -29.54
N PRO A 73 -19.07 -16.20 -29.99
CA PRO A 73 -20.19 -15.73 -29.18
C PRO A 73 -20.97 -16.85 -28.45
N GLU A 74 -21.10 -18.03 -29.05
CA GLU A 74 -21.83 -19.16 -28.45
C GLU A 74 -21.15 -19.66 -27.18
N ALA A 75 -19.81 -19.54 -27.09
CA ALA A 75 -19.06 -19.90 -25.90
C ALA A 75 -19.41 -18.99 -24.72
N ALA A 76 -19.74 -17.71 -24.96
CA ALA A 76 -20.18 -16.79 -23.90
C ALA A 76 -21.53 -17.21 -23.31
N SER A 77 -22.47 -17.63 -24.17
CA SER A 77 -23.76 -18.17 -23.75
C SER A 77 -23.64 -19.48 -22.98
N ALA A 78 -22.73 -20.36 -23.40
CA ALA A 78 -22.42 -21.60 -22.69
C ALA A 78 -21.78 -21.31 -21.33
N LEU A 79 -20.83 -20.37 -21.28
CA LEU A 79 -20.16 -19.95 -20.05
C LEU A 79 -21.16 -19.40 -19.04
N TRP A 80 -22.03 -18.48 -19.46
CA TRP A 80 -23.00 -17.87 -18.55
C TRP A 80 -23.95 -18.89 -17.94
N ARG A 81 -24.42 -19.89 -18.71
CA ARG A 81 -25.25 -20.97 -18.16
C ARG A 81 -24.57 -21.73 -17.03
N GLY A 82 -23.25 -21.92 -17.11
CA GLY A 82 -22.46 -22.54 -16.05
C GLY A 82 -22.14 -21.59 -14.89
N LEU A 83 -21.97 -20.29 -15.15
CA LEU A 83 -21.66 -19.28 -14.14
C LEU A 83 -22.87 -18.76 -13.36
N ALA A 84 -24.07 -18.72 -13.95
CA ALA A 84 -25.25 -18.13 -13.33
C ALA A 84 -25.60 -18.71 -11.94
N PRO A 85 -25.43 -20.03 -11.67
CA PRO A 85 -25.63 -20.56 -10.31
C PRO A 85 -24.56 -20.09 -9.29
N ILE A 86 -23.39 -19.67 -9.78
CA ILE A 86 -22.22 -19.27 -8.97
C ILE A 86 -22.23 -17.76 -8.74
N ALA A 87 -22.53 -17.01 -9.80
CA ALA A 87 -22.87 -15.59 -9.79
C ALA A 87 -24.25 -15.46 -9.14
N GLY A 88 -24.28 -15.49 -7.80
CA GLY A 88 -25.51 -15.38 -7.02
C GLY A 88 -26.30 -14.10 -7.38
N PRO A 89 -27.56 -14.01 -6.94
CA PRO A 89 -28.49 -12.95 -7.35
C PRO A 89 -28.04 -11.54 -6.95
N THR A 90 -27.08 -11.43 -6.03
CA THR A 90 -26.49 -10.17 -5.56
C THR A 90 -25.25 -9.74 -6.35
N THR A 91 -24.90 -10.48 -7.41
CA THR A 91 -23.72 -10.17 -8.23
C THR A 91 -23.95 -8.87 -9.00
N ALA A 92 -23.09 -7.88 -8.77
CA ALA A 92 -23.22 -6.56 -9.38
C ALA A 92 -22.55 -6.47 -10.76
N GLU A 93 -21.38 -7.11 -10.93
CA GLU A 93 -20.66 -7.14 -12.20
C GLU A 93 -19.77 -8.39 -12.30
N ILE A 94 -19.36 -8.75 -13.53
CA ILE A 94 -18.42 -9.83 -13.81
C ILE A 94 -17.09 -9.21 -14.24
N ILE A 95 -16.05 -9.40 -13.42
CA ILE A 95 -14.69 -8.98 -13.76
C ILE A 95 -13.97 -10.16 -14.41
N ILE A 96 -13.29 -9.92 -15.53
CA ILE A 96 -12.52 -10.96 -16.22
C ILE A 96 -11.04 -10.57 -16.34
N ASP A 97 -10.14 -11.39 -15.81
CA ASP A 97 -8.71 -11.31 -16.13
C ASP A 97 -8.45 -12.14 -17.37
N VAL A 98 -7.97 -11.50 -18.45
CA VAL A 98 -7.65 -12.14 -19.73
C VAL A 98 -6.15 -11.98 -19.99
N PRO A 99 -5.30 -12.93 -19.54
CA PRO A 99 -3.85 -12.82 -19.66
C PRO A 99 -3.38 -12.77 -21.11
N THR A 100 -4.04 -13.54 -21.98
CA THR A 100 -3.74 -13.62 -23.42
C THR A 100 -4.98 -13.23 -24.22
N LEU A 101 -4.87 -12.18 -25.01
CA LEU A 101 -5.98 -11.74 -25.86
C LEU A 101 -6.08 -12.65 -27.09
N SER A 102 -7.18 -13.40 -27.18
CA SER A 102 -7.47 -14.25 -28.33
C SER A 102 -8.38 -13.53 -29.34
N PRO A 103 -8.31 -13.87 -30.65
CA PRO A 103 -9.27 -13.37 -31.62
C PRO A 103 -10.72 -13.64 -31.17
N GLY A 104 -11.64 -12.72 -31.47
CA GLY A 104 -13.06 -12.84 -31.09
C GLY A 104 -13.40 -12.49 -29.63
N ILE A 105 -12.40 -12.21 -28.77
CA ILE A 105 -12.66 -11.78 -27.38
C ILE A 105 -13.59 -10.55 -27.26
N PRO A 106 -13.56 -9.53 -28.15
CA PRO A 106 -14.48 -8.39 -28.01
C PRO A 106 -15.95 -8.80 -28.18
N ASP A 107 -16.25 -9.62 -29.17
CA ASP A 107 -17.62 -10.11 -29.42
C ASP A 107 -18.06 -11.12 -28.34
N PHE A 108 -17.13 -11.95 -27.84
CA PHE A 108 -17.37 -12.80 -26.70
C PHE A 108 -17.79 -11.99 -25.46
N VAL A 109 -17.07 -10.92 -25.13
CA VAL A 109 -17.38 -10.06 -23.98
C VAL A 109 -18.71 -9.33 -24.16
N ARG A 110 -18.97 -8.78 -25.34
CA ARG A 110 -20.27 -8.15 -25.64
C ARG A 110 -21.43 -9.14 -25.50
N THR A 111 -21.23 -10.37 -25.96
CA THR A 111 -22.24 -11.41 -25.84
C THR A 111 -22.43 -11.81 -24.38
N LEU A 112 -21.35 -11.95 -23.61
CA LEU A 112 -21.42 -12.29 -22.18
C LEU A 112 -22.18 -11.23 -21.38
N ASP A 113 -21.91 -9.95 -21.65
CA ASP A 113 -22.61 -8.81 -21.07
C ASP A 113 -24.13 -8.89 -21.36
N GLN A 114 -24.49 -9.11 -22.63
CA GLN A 114 -25.89 -9.23 -23.05
C GLN A 114 -26.63 -10.41 -22.42
N VAL A 115 -26.03 -11.61 -22.42
CA VAL A 115 -26.70 -12.82 -21.90
C VAL A 115 -26.74 -12.87 -20.38
N SER A 116 -25.77 -12.25 -19.71
CA SER A 116 -25.74 -12.18 -18.25
C SER A 116 -26.65 -11.08 -17.71
N GLY A 117 -26.86 -10.01 -18.49
CA GLY A 117 -27.51 -8.80 -17.99
C GLY A 117 -26.67 -8.07 -16.94
N LEU A 118 -25.39 -8.45 -16.79
CA LEU A 118 -24.44 -7.87 -15.86
C LEU A 118 -23.30 -7.21 -16.63
N PRO A 119 -22.80 -6.05 -16.19
CA PRO A 119 -21.62 -5.44 -16.78
C PRO A 119 -20.42 -6.40 -16.74
N VAL A 120 -19.79 -6.63 -17.89
CA VAL A 120 -18.54 -7.39 -17.99
C VAL A 120 -17.35 -6.44 -18.07
N VAL A 121 -16.48 -6.47 -17.06
CA VAL A 121 -15.35 -5.52 -16.89
C VAL A 121 -14.02 -6.26 -17.04
N PRO A 122 -13.35 -6.20 -18.20
CA PRO A 122 -12.05 -6.85 -18.37
C PRO A 122 -10.93 -6.08 -17.67
N ILE A 123 -9.94 -6.83 -17.18
CA ILE A 123 -8.66 -6.32 -16.72
C ILE A 123 -7.70 -6.31 -17.90
N LEU A 124 -7.24 -5.13 -18.29
CA LEU A 124 -6.27 -4.94 -19.38
C LEU A 124 -5.06 -4.17 -18.86
N THR A 125 -3.87 -4.66 -19.16
CA THR A 125 -2.63 -3.96 -18.81
C THR A 125 -2.33 -2.84 -19.80
N VAL A 126 -1.43 -1.92 -19.44
CA VAL A 126 -0.98 -0.84 -20.32
C VAL A 126 -0.47 -1.38 -21.67
N SER A 127 0.30 -2.47 -21.63
CA SER A 127 0.78 -3.14 -22.84
C SER A 127 -0.35 -3.71 -23.70
N GLN A 128 -1.43 -4.23 -23.09
CA GLN A 128 -2.57 -4.77 -23.84
C GLN A 128 -3.41 -3.66 -24.50
N ILE A 129 -3.71 -2.57 -23.79
CA ILE A 129 -4.51 -1.46 -24.35
C ILE A 129 -3.81 -0.72 -25.50
N ARG A 130 -2.48 -0.87 -25.62
CA ARG A 130 -1.68 -0.35 -26.74
C ARG A 130 -1.77 -1.21 -28.01
N THR A 131 -2.41 -2.37 -27.95
CA THR A 131 -2.65 -3.24 -29.11
C THR A 131 -4.03 -3.01 -29.71
N ASP A 132 -4.19 -3.24 -31.02
CA ASP A 132 -5.50 -3.09 -31.70
C ASP A 132 -6.57 -3.97 -31.06
N LEU A 133 -6.26 -5.24 -30.79
CA LEU A 133 -7.19 -6.18 -30.17
C LEU A 133 -7.58 -5.77 -28.74
N GLY A 134 -6.63 -5.25 -27.96
CA GLY A 134 -6.91 -4.74 -26.62
C GLY A 134 -7.79 -3.49 -26.64
N LEU A 135 -7.59 -2.61 -27.61
CA LEU A 135 -8.43 -1.44 -27.82
C LEU A 135 -9.85 -1.79 -28.27
N GLU A 136 -10.00 -2.77 -29.16
CA GLU A 136 -11.31 -3.31 -29.56
C GLU A 136 -12.06 -3.93 -28.38
N LEU A 137 -11.37 -4.73 -27.57
CA LEU A 137 -11.93 -5.30 -26.35
C LEU A 137 -12.36 -4.22 -25.36
N ALA A 138 -11.53 -3.21 -25.14
CA ALA A 138 -11.85 -2.10 -24.26
C ALA A 138 -13.11 -1.34 -24.72
N LYS A 139 -13.23 -1.08 -26.02
CA LYS A 139 -14.43 -0.47 -26.63
C LYS A 139 -15.66 -1.37 -26.52
N ALA A 140 -15.51 -2.67 -26.72
CA ALA A 140 -16.61 -3.62 -26.63
C ALA A 140 -17.17 -3.73 -25.19
N ALA A 141 -16.30 -3.69 -24.18
CA ALA A 141 -16.71 -3.69 -22.78
C ALA A 141 -17.22 -2.32 -22.30
N GLY A 142 -16.71 -1.23 -22.87
CA GLY A 142 -17.03 0.15 -22.49
C GLY A 142 -16.48 0.58 -21.12
N THR A 143 -16.18 -0.35 -20.21
CA THR A 143 -15.48 -0.11 -18.94
C THR A 143 -14.42 -1.18 -18.72
N ILE A 144 -13.21 -0.78 -18.35
CA ILE A 144 -12.09 -1.69 -18.09
C ILE A 144 -11.41 -1.37 -16.76
N ILE A 145 -10.68 -2.35 -16.21
CA ILE A 145 -9.75 -2.13 -15.10
C ILE A 145 -8.34 -2.09 -15.68
N VAL A 146 -7.57 -1.05 -15.38
CA VAL A 146 -6.15 -0.94 -15.76
C VAL A 146 -5.29 -0.95 -14.50
N PRO A 147 -4.50 -2.01 -14.25
CA PRO A 147 -3.57 -2.09 -13.13
C PRO A 147 -2.41 -1.12 -13.34
N LEU A 148 -2.24 -0.13 -12.46
CA LEU A 148 -1.31 0.99 -12.69
C LEU A 148 -0.37 1.25 -11.51
N PHE A 149 -0.78 0.90 -10.30
CA PHE A 149 -0.03 1.20 -9.08
C PHE A 149 0.12 -0.03 -8.20
N GLY A 150 1.09 0.02 -7.31
CA GLY A 150 1.36 -1.03 -6.33
C GLY A 150 2.59 -1.88 -6.64
N PRO A 151 2.94 -2.80 -5.73
CA PRO A 151 4.04 -3.73 -5.93
C PRO A 151 3.76 -4.63 -7.14
N GLY A 152 4.65 -4.61 -8.13
CA GLY A 152 4.43 -5.33 -9.38
C GLY A 152 4.38 -6.85 -9.21
N ALA A 153 3.78 -7.55 -10.17
CA ALA A 153 3.74 -9.01 -10.27
C ALA A 153 3.05 -9.79 -9.13
N VAL A 154 2.39 -9.12 -8.19
CA VAL A 154 1.63 -9.75 -7.09
C VAL A 154 0.19 -9.23 -7.10
N GLY A 155 -0.77 -10.10 -6.78
CA GLY A 155 -2.18 -9.72 -6.76
C GLY A 155 -2.74 -9.57 -8.19
N LEU A 156 -2.52 -8.44 -8.84
CA LEU A 156 -3.09 -8.09 -10.14
C LEU A 156 -1.99 -7.99 -11.23
N ARG A 157 -2.19 -8.68 -12.36
CA ARG A 157 -1.21 -8.69 -13.46
C ARG A 157 -1.06 -7.29 -14.05
N GLY A 158 0.17 -6.90 -14.39
CA GLY A 158 0.45 -5.62 -15.04
C GLY A 158 0.49 -4.42 -14.08
N ALA A 159 0.39 -4.63 -12.76
CA ALA A 159 0.78 -3.58 -11.82
C ALA A 159 2.25 -3.20 -12.08
N GLY A 160 2.50 -1.92 -12.35
CA GLY A 160 3.81 -1.40 -12.78
C GLY A 160 4.10 -1.53 -14.29
N ASP A 161 3.15 -2.02 -15.10
CA ASP A 161 3.26 -1.97 -16.56
C ASP A 161 3.26 -0.51 -17.05
N GLY A 162 4.10 -0.20 -18.04
CA GLY A 162 4.42 1.18 -18.43
C GLY A 162 5.46 1.87 -17.56
N GLY A 163 6.04 1.19 -16.56
CA GLY A 163 7.18 1.70 -15.79
C GLY A 163 6.90 3.03 -15.09
N ASN A 164 7.79 4.01 -15.32
CA ASN A 164 7.73 5.34 -14.72
C ASN A 164 7.02 6.38 -15.62
N ASP A 165 6.37 5.95 -16.70
CA ASP A 165 5.64 6.85 -17.58
C ASP A 165 4.51 7.56 -16.79
N PRO A 166 4.29 8.87 -16.96
CA PRO A 166 3.16 9.58 -16.37
C PRO A 166 1.83 8.89 -16.69
N LEU A 167 0.88 8.89 -15.75
CA LEU A 167 -0.41 8.22 -15.94
C LEU A 167 -1.16 8.62 -17.25
N PRO A 168 -1.17 9.89 -17.70
CA PRO A 168 -1.78 10.25 -19.00
C PRO A 168 -1.14 9.53 -20.19
N GLU A 169 0.17 9.30 -20.18
CA GLU A 169 0.89 8.61 -21.26
C GLU A 169 0.62 7.10 -21.25
N ARG A 170 0.46 6.52 -20.04
CA ARG A 170 0.06 5.11 -19.88
C ARG A 170 -1.35 4.86 -20.42
N LEU A 171 -2.25 5.83 -20.33
CA LEU A 171 -3.64 5.72 -20.78
C LEU A 171 -3.93 6.37 -22.15
N ALA A 172 -2.91 6.88 -22.84
CA ALA A 172 -3.09 7.64 -24.08
C ALA A 172 -3.86 6.88 -25.18
N SER A 173 -3.67 5.56 -25.29
CA SER A 173 -4.32 4.73 -26.32
C SER A 173 -5.85 4.65 -26.20
N ILE A 174 -6.40 4.91 -25.00
CA ILE A 174 -7.84 4.86 -24.75
C ILE A 174 -8.43 6.26 -24.53
N ALA A 175 -7.61 7.30 -24.54
CA ALA A 175 -8.08 8.68 -24.46
C ALA A 175 -8.99 9.02 -25.65
N ALA A 176 -10.09 9.73 -25.39
CA ALA A 176 -11.11 10.12 -26.36
C ALA A 176 -11.84 8.96 -27.07
N THR A 177 -11.71 7.72 -26.58
CA THR A 177 -12.42 6.56 -27.13
C THR A 177 -13.80 6.34 -26.50
N GLY A 178 -14.10 7.04 -25.40
CA GLY A 178 -15.32 6.85 -24.59
C GLY A 178 -15.24 5.67 -23.62
N VAL A 179 -14.14 4.91 -23.61
CA VAL A 179 -13.91 3.82 -22.67
C VAL A 179 -13.70 4.38 -21.27
N ARG A 180 -14.41 3.82 -20.29
CA ARG A 180 -14.28 4.17 -18.88
C ARG A 180 -13.23 3.27 -18.21
N VAL A 181 -12.46 3.82 -17.28
CA VAL A 181 -11.32 3.18 -16.62
C VAL A 181 -11.54 3.17 -15.13
N ARG A 182 -11.41 1.98 -14.53
CA ARG A 182 -11.11 1.85 -13.11
C ARG A 182 -9.62 1.56 -12.93
N VAL A 183 -8.97 2.33 -12.08
CA VAL A 183 -7.54 2.19 -11.83
C VAL A 183 -7.30 1.09 -10.81
N GLY A 184 -6.57 0.04 -11.19
CA GLY A 184 -6.13 -1.00 -10.26
C GLY A 184 -4.90 -0.55 -9.45
N ILE A 185 -5.02 -0.56 -8.14
CA ILE A 185 -3.97 -0.24 -7.17
C ILE A 185 -3.70 -1.48 -6.32
N VAL A 186 -2.53 -2.09 -6.49
CA VAL A 186 -2.14 -3.26 -5.73
C VAL A 186 -1.60 -2.85 -4.35
N LEU A 187 -2.20 -3.40 -3.30
CA LEU A 187 -1.77 -3.21 -1.92
C LEU A 187 -0.88 -4.35 -1.42
N THR A 188 -1.04 -5.56 -1.99
CA THR A 188 -0.29 -6.74 -1.59
C THR A 188 1.22 -6.51 -1.76
N PRO A 189 2.04 -6.73 -0.72
CA PRO A 189 3.48 -6.57 -0.82
C PRO A 189 4.10 -7.61 -1.75
N ARG A 190 5.18 -7.21 -2.41
CA ARG A 190 6.09 -8.10 -3.12
C ARG A 190 7.29 -8.36 -2.23
N THR A 191 7.63 -9.64 -2.07
CA THR A 191 8.77 -10.04 -1.24
C THR A 191 9.70 -11.02 -1.96
N ASP A 192 10.97 -11.00 -1.59
CA ASP A 192 11.98 -11.99 -1.99
C ASP A 192 12.82 -12.40 -0.77
N PRO A 193 12.75 -13.66 -0.30
CA PRO A 193 11.93 -14.74 -0.83
C PRO A 193 10.42 -14.47 -0.68
N LYS A 194 9.62 -15.14 -1.50
CA LYS A 194 8.15 -15.04 -1.46
C LYS A 194 7.62 -15.57 -0.12
N LEU A 195 6.80 -14.76 0.56
CA LEU A 195 6.05 -15.18 1.74
C LEU A 195 4.72 -15.84 1.35
N GLU A 196 4.19 -16.70 2.23
CA GLU A 196 2.88 -17.33 2.04
C GLU A 196 1.73 -16.33 2.26
N GLN A 197 1.93 -15.38 3.17
CA GLN A 197 1.00 -14.30 3.49
C GLN A 197 1.69 -12.95 3.22
N TRP A 198 0.99 -11.83 3.47
CA TRP A 198 1.54 -10.48 3.26
C TRP A 198 2.79 -10.22 4.12
N GLY A 199 2.90 -10.90 5.25
CA GLY A 199 3.92 -10.66 6.26
C GLY A 199 3.35 -9.87 7.45
N GLU A 200 3.94 -10.07 8.62
CA GLU A 200 3.67 -9.32 9.86
C GLU A 200 4.10 -7.85 9.71
N ASP A 201 3.80 -7.02 10.71
CA ASP A 201 4.26 -5.63 10.76
C ASP A 201 5.81 -5.51 10.73
N LEU A 202 6.27 -4.29 10.44
CA LEU A 202 7.68 -3.97 10.25
C LEU A 202 8.46 -3.79 11.56
N ASP A 203 7.80 -3.76 12.72
CA ASP A 203 8.43 -3.37 14.00
C ASP A 203 9.61 -4.30 14.31
N ARG A 204 9.42 -5.62 14.16
CA ARG A 204 10.48 -6.61 14.36
C ARG A 204 11.64 -6.49 13.37
N LEU A 205 11.38 -6.00 12.17
CA LEU A 205 12.39 -5.80 11.14
C LEU A 205 13.15 -4.47 11.29
N CYS A 206 12.67 -3.58 12.17
CA CYS A 206 13.28 -2.30 12.46
C CYS A 206 14.19 -2.30 13.70
N ASP A 207 14.23 -3.39 14.47
CA ASP A 207 15.19 -3.59 15.57
C ASP A 207 16.62 -3.72 15.02
N GLY A 208 17.41 -2.65 15.17
CA GLY A 208 18.79 -2.56 14.68
C GLY A 208 19.79 -3.57 15.29
N GLU A 209 19.46 -4.16 16.46
CA GLU A 209 20.26 -5.26 17.01
C GLU A 209 20.03 -6.58 16.28
N ARG A 210 18.84 -6.75 15.71
CA ARG A 210 18.41 -7.98 15.03
C ARG A 210 18.56 -7.91 13.53
N VAL A 211 18.34 -6.74 12.94
CA VAL A 211 18.22 -6.59 11.50
C VAL A 211 19.01 -5.36 11.03
N GLN A 212 19.77 -5.56 9.96
CA GLN A 212 20.37 -4.47 9.21
C GLN A 212 19.48 -4.13 8.02
N ILE A 213 19.08 -2.87 7.94
CA ILE A 213 18.28 -2.36 6.82
C ILE A 213 19.20 -1.73 5.77
N SER A 214 18.89 -2.01 4.50
CA SER A 214 19.59 -1.46 3.34
C SER A 214 18.60 -0.99 2.28
N THR A 215 18.97 0.07 1.57
CA THR A 215 18.31 0.51 0.34
C THR A 215 18.91 -0.14 -0.91
N ASP A 216 20.05 -0.82 -0.78
CA ASP A 216 20.59 -1.68 -1.83
C ASP A 216 19.72 -2.95 -1.88
N SER A 217 18.68 -2.93 -2.72
CA SER A 217 17.67 -3.97 -2.92
C SER A 217 17.22 -3.99 -4.38
N LYS A 218 16.79 -5.15 -4.87
CA LYS A 218 16.08 -5.30 -6.15
C LYS A 218 14.61 -4.87 -6.06
N LEU A 219 14.11 -4.75 -4.84
CA LEU A 219 12.80 -4.20 -4.49
C LEU A 219 13.03 -2.81 -3.87
N ASP A 220 12.35 -2.47 -2.78
CA ASP A 220 12.47 -1.14 -2.15
C ASP A 220 13.41 -1.13 -0.94
N ARG A 221 13.36 -2.19 -0.13
CA ARG A 221 14.17 -2.34 1.08
C ARG A 221 14.65 -3.77 1.22
N ALA A 222 15.84 -3.90 1.75
CA ALA A 222 16.40 -5.18 2.17
C ALA A 222 16.69 -5.19 3.67
N PHE A 223 16.42 -6.34 4.27
CA PHE A 223 16.57 -6.65 5.68
C PHE A 223 17.53 -7.84 5.78
N VAL A 224 18.67 -7.63 6.43
CA VAL A 224 19.69 -8.67 6.64
C VAL A 224 19.72 -9.02 8.12
N PHE A 225 19.41 -10.26 8.45
CA PHE A 225 19.27 -10.71 9.83
C PHE A 225 20.64 -10.88 10.49
N ARG A 226 20.86 -10.15 11.59
CA ARG A 226 22.05 -10.25 12.46
C ARG A 226 21.88 -11.28 13.57
N ARG A 227 20.63 -11.58 13.93
CA ARG A 227 20.25 -12.60 14.91
C ARG A 227 19.17 -13.49 14.33
N ALA A 228 19.17 -14.76 14.77
CA ALA A 228 18.08 -15.66 14.43
C ALA A 228 16.75 -15.06 14.91
N THR A 229 15.77 -14.96 14.00
CA THR A 229 14.53 -14.22 14.25
C THR A 229 13.35 -14.95 13.63
N ALA A 230 12.31 -15.17 14.41
CA ALA A 230 11.01 -15.64 13.92
C ALA A 230 10.17 -14.46 13.46
N TRP A 231 9.80 -14.43 12.18
CA TRP A 231 8.97 -13.37 11.60
C TRP A 231 8.21 -13.88 10.38
N SER A 232 6.91 -13.55 10.33
CA SER A 232 6.00 -13.95 9.25
C SER A 232 5.93 -15.46 9.01
N GLY A 233 5.80 -16.24 10.08
CA GLY A 233 5.69 -17.71 10.01
C GLY A 233 6.97 -18.43 9.58
N ARG A 234 8.11 -17.73 9.50
CA ARG A 234 9.42 -18.29 9.13
C ARG A 234 10.47 -17.98 10.18
N GLU A 235 11.37 -18.92 10.37
CA GLU A 235 12.64 -18.71 11.09
C GLU A 235 13.70 -18.19 10.12
N TRP A 236 14.28 -17.04 10.45
CA TRP A 236 15.32 -16.40 9.68
C TRP A 236 16.67 -16.61 10.35
N ALA A 237 17.63 -17.17 9.63
CA ALA A 237 18.99 -17.39 10.14
C ALA A 237 19.87 -16.14 10.00
N VAL A 238 20.95 -16.11 10.79
CA VAL A 238 21.94 -15.02 10.71
C VAL A 238 22.55 -14.97 9.30
N GLY A 239 22.60 -13.77 8.72
CA GLY A 239 23.07 -13.51 7.36
C GLY A 239 22.02 -13.72 6.28
N GLU A 240 20.85 -14.29 6.60
CA GLU A 240 19.75 -14.36 5.63
C GLU A 240 19.25 -12.96 5.29
N ARG A 241 18.69 -12.87 4.09
CA ARG A 241 18.25 -11.62 3.47
C ARG A 241 16.80 -11.74 3.04
N PHE A 242 16.03 -10.72 3.39
CA PHE A 242 14.65 -10.52 2.99
C PHE A 242 14.53 -9.18 2.29
N GLU A 243 13.95 -9.15 1.10
CA GLU A 243 13.69 -7.93 0.35
C GLU A 243 12.19 -7.74 0.22
N ALA A 244 11.73 -6.48 0.28
CA ALA A 244 10.31 -6.17 0.16
C ALA A 244 10.06 -4.85 -0.58
N GLN A 245 8.93 -4.81 -1.25
CA GLN A 245 8.27 -3.62 -1.79
C GLN A 245 6.79 -3.69 -1.37
N TRP A 246 6.27 -2.62 -0.80
CA TRP A 246 4.91 -2.60 -0.23
C TRP A 246 4.23 -1.26 -0.50
N MET A 247 2.92 -1.22 -0.24
CA MET A 247 2.13 0.00 -0.37
C MET A 247 1.74 0.47 1.03
N ASP A 248 2.09 1.69 1.40
CA ASP A 248 1.64 2.34 2.63
C ASP A 248 0.60 3.44 2.31
N ALA A 249 0.07 4.10 3.33
CA ALA A 249 -0.97 5.13 3.15
C ALA A 249 -0.49 6.33 2.32
N VAL A 250 0.79 6.71 2.42
CA VAL A 250 1.35 7.84 1.68
C VAL A 250 1.49 7.51 0.18
N ARG A 251 1.92 6.29 -0.15
CA ARG A 251 1.99 5.85 -1.55
C ARG A 251 0.61 5.63 -2.16
N LEU A 252 -0.35 5.13 -1.36
CA LEU A 252 -1.74 5.03 -1.78
C LEU A 252 -2.34 6.41 -2.07
N ASP A 253 -2.12 7.38 -1.19
CA ASP A 253 -2.55 8.77 -1.37
C ASP A 253 -1.89 9.40 -2.60
N SER A 254 -0.59 9.20 -2.79
CA SER A 254 0.12 9.66 -3.99
C SER A 254 -0.48 9.09 -5.28
N ALA A 255 -0.75 7.77 -5.31
CA ALA A 255 -1.41 7.13 -6.45
C ALA A 255 -2.82 7.71 -6.70
N LEU A 256 -3.61 7.90 -5.65
CA LEU A 256 -4.97 8.44 -5.77
C LEU A 256 -4.95 9.91 -6.22
N ARG A 257 -4.01 10.73 -5.75
CA ARG A 257 -3.81 12.11 -6.24
C ARG A 257 -3.45 12.14 -7.72
N GLU A 258 -2.60 11.24 -8.20
CA GLU A 258 -2.30 11.11 -9.62
C GLU A 258 -3.55 10.70 -10.42
N VAL A 259 -4.36 9.77 -9.91
CA VAL A 259 -5.65 9.42 -10.52
C VAL A 259 -6.63 10.60 -10.49
N HIS A 260 -6.58 11.47 -9.48
CA HIS A 260 -7.43 12.65 -9.34
C HIS A 260 -7.00 13.82 -10.23
N SER A 261 -5.72 13.95 -10.53
CA SER A 261 -5.22 15.00 -11.42
C SER A 261 -5.63 14.79 -12.87
N ILE A 262 -6.03 13.57 -13.24
CA ILE A 262 -6.54 13.27 -14.57
C ILE A 262 -7.98 13.79 -14.73
N MET A 263 -8.10 14.82 -15.54
CA MET A 263 -9.35 15.46 -16.00
C MET A 263 -9.98 14.74 -17.19
N LEU A 264 -9.64 13.47 -17.42
CA LEU A 264 -10.28 12.67 -18.46
C LEU A 264 -11.64 12.19 -17.92
N PRO A 265 -12.75 12.35 -18.67
CA PRO A 265 -14.05 11.77 -18.31
C PRO A 265 -14.04 10.24 -18.24
N GLU A 266 -12.91 9.63 -18.59
CA GLU A 266 -12.70 8.18 -18.66
C GLU A 266 -12.43 7.57 -17.27
N VAL A 267 -11.76 8.24 -16.33
CA VAL A 267 -11.48 7.63 -15.01
C VAL A 267 -12.74 7.68 -14.13
N VAL A 268 -13.36 6.52 -13.96
CA VAL A 268 -14.63 6.37 -13.22
C VAL A 268 -14.48 5.75 -11.84
N GLY A 269 -13.27 5.36 -11.43
CA GLY A 269 -13.07 4.73 -10.13
C GLY A 269 -11.69 4.10 -9.95
N TRP A 270 -11.53 3.36 -8.87
CA TRP A 270 -10.33 2.58 -8.56
C TRP A 270 -10.67 1.30 -7.81
N ASP A 271 -9.78 0.33 -7.96
CA ASP A 271 -9.81 -0.99 -7.35
C ASP A 271 -8.61 -1.14 -6.43
N LEU A 272 -8.84 -1.33 -5.13
CA LEU A 272 -7.80 -1.66 -4.17
C LEU A 272 -7.63 -3.18 -4.08
N VAL A 273 -6.45 -3.70 -4.44
CA VAL A 273 -6.21 -5.13 -4.70
C VAL A 273 -5.03 -5.68 -3.90
N THR A 274 -5.20 -6.54 -2.89
CA THR A 274 -6.44 -6.95 -2.22
C THR A 274 -6.52 -6.25 -0.86
N LEU A 275 -7.66 -6.34 -0.19
CA LEU A 275 -7.83 -5.92 1.20
C LEU A 275 -6.73 -6.55 2.08
N PRO A 276 -6.05 -5.77 2.95
CA PRO A 276 -5.07 -6.30 3.88
C PRO A 276 -5.67 -7.34 4.85
N PRO A 277 -4.86 -8.33 5.29
CA PRO A 277 -5.29 -9.33 6.26
C PRO A 277 -5.60 -8.71 7.64
N GLU A 278 -6.22 -9.50 8.51
CA GLU A 278 -6.43 -9.13 9.91
C GLU A 278 -5.13 -9.34 10.70
N GLY A 279 -4.81 -8.43 11.62
CA GLY A 279 -3.71 -8.64 12.59
C GLY A 279 -2.38 -7.92 12.30
N GLY A 280 -2.39 -6.80 11.58
CA GLY A 280 -1.16 -6.10 11.19
C GLY A 280 -0.53 -6.74 9.96
N ALA A 281 0.01 -5.92 9.06
CA ALA A 281 0.54 -6.41 7.80
C ALA A 281 1.74 -5.58 7.34
N LEU A 282 2.63 -6.19 6.58
CA LEU A 282 3.65 -5.46 5.84
C LEU A 282 3.00 -4.46 4.86
N GLY A 283 3.30 -3.18 5.06
CA GLY A 283 2.71 -2.07 4.32
C GLY A 283 1.51 -1.46 5.04
N ILE A 284 0.46 -1.12 4.29
CA ILE A 284 -0.77 -0.59 4.86
C ILE A 284 -1.58 -1.74 5.48
N ASP A 285 -1.77 -1.66 6.79
CA ASP A 285 -2.67 -2.59 7.47
C ASP A 285 -4.14 -2.22 7.26
N ARG A 286 -5.04 -3.09 7.70
CA ARG A 286 -6.49 -2.90 7.54
C ARG A 286 -7.02 -1.68 8.31
N ARG A 287 -6.46 -1.37 9.48
CA ARG A 287 -6.88 -0.25 10.33
C ARG A 287 -6.48 1.08 9.68
N ALA A 288 -5.22 1.20 9.24
CA ALA A 288 -4.70 2.35 8.54
C ALA A 288 -5.45 2.57 7.21
N LEU A 289 -5.76 1.50 6.47
CA LEU A 289 -6.56 1.59 5.25
C LEU A 289 -7.96 2.15 5.53
N LEU A 290 -8.67 1.63 6.53
CA LEU A 290 -9.98 2.15 6.90
C LEU A 290 -9.91 3.63 7.32
N ALA A 291 -8.99 3.98 8.21
CA ALA A 291 -8.82 5.36 8.66
C ALA A 291 -8.52 6.31 7.49
N TYR A 292 -7.70 5.87 6.53
CA TYR A 292 -7.42 6.62 5.32
C TYR A 292 -8.67 6.82 4.44
N LEU A 293 -9.45 5.76 4.21
CA LEU A 293 -10.70 5.85 3.44
C LEU A 293 -11.76 6.74 4.13
N GLU A 294 -11.75 6.81 5.46
CA GLU A 294 -12.56 7.73 6.27
C GLU A 294 -12.04 9.18 6.24
N GLY A 295 -10.94 9.45 5.53
CA GLY A 295 -10.39 10.80 5.32
C GLY A 295 -9.29 11.20 6.30
N GLN A 296 -8.72 10.27 7.06
CA GLN A 296 -7.56 10.55 7.93
C GLN A 296 -6.23 10.41 7.19
N GLY A 297 -5.17 11.01 7.74
CA GLY A 297 -3.81 10.81 7.25
C GLY A 297 -3.47 11.56 5.97
N PRO A 298 -2.52 11.07 5.14
CA PRO A 298 -1.81 9.78 5.24
C PRO A 298 -0.58 9.79 6.17
N LYS A 299 -0.35 10.90 6.91
CA LYS A 299 0.90 11.17 7.63
C LYS A 299 0.81 10.81 9.13
N PRO A 300 1.93 10.44 9.78
CA PRO A 300 2.01 10.36 11.24
C PRO A 300 1.66 11.70 11.88
N ILE A 301 1.01 11.67 13.05
CA ILE A 301 0.69 12.86 13.84
C ILE A 301 1.49 12.78 15.13
N LEU A 302 2.50 13.65 15.29
CA LEU A 302 3.45 13.57 16.40
C LEU A 302 3.17 14.58 17.50
N ASP A 303 2.88 14.08 18.68
CA ASP A 303 2.71 14.86 19.89
C ASP A 303 4.01 14.85 20.71
N VAL A 304 4.73 15.98 20.69
CA VAL A 304 6.03 16.11 21.36
C VAL A 304 5.88 16.83 22.70
N ASN A 305 6.34 16.19 23.77
CA ASN A 305 6.20 16.67 25.14
C ASN A 305 7.55 16.73 25.86
N LEU A 306 7.83 17.85 26.53
CA LEU A 306 9.00 17.99 27.39
C LEU A 306 8.65 17.75 28.86
N ARG A 307 9.48 16.99 29.56
CA ARG A 307 9.43 16.86 31.02
C ARG A 307 10.77 17.26 31.63
N ARG A 308 10.76 18.33 32.42
CA ARG A 308 11.95 18.85 33.10
C ARG A 308 11.85 18.65 34.61
N GLN A 309 12.94 18.17 35.20
CA GLN A 309 13.11 18.07 36.65
C GLN A 309 14.50 18.59 37.03
N GLY A 310 14.57 19.84 37.51
CA GLY A 310 15.83 20.50 37.79
C GLY A 310 16.68 20.63 36.52
N ARG A 311 17.86 20.00 36.51
CA ARG A 311 18.79 19.97 35.36
C ARG A 311 18.55 18.79 34.41
N SER A 312 17.59 17.92 34.72
CA SER A 312 17.27 16.75 33.92
C SER A 312 16.09 17.08 33.00
N LEU A 313 16.20 16.67 31.75
CA LEU A 313 15.17 16.80 30.73
C LEU A 313 14.93 15.43 30.09
N ARG A 314 13.67 15.10 29.84
CA ARG A 314 13.27 14.04 28.91
C ARG A 314 12.29 14.61 27.89
N VAL A 315 12.37 14.10 26.68
CA VAL A 315 11.41 14.38 25.62
C VAL A 315 10.69 13.09 25.28
N SER A 316 9.36 13.16 25.20
CA SER A 316 8.52 12.06 24.74
C SER A 316 7.83 12.47 23.45
N VAL A 317 7.76 11.54 22.50
CA VAL A 317 7.03 11.67 21.24
C VAL A 317 5.98 10.58 21.21
N VAL A 318 4.76 10.92 20.82
CA VAL A 318 3.70 9.94 20.58
C VAL A 318 3.20 10.13 19.16
N ASN A 319 3.21 9.08 18.34
CA ASN A 319 2.49 9.09 17.08
C ASN A 319 1.03 8.75 17.35
N SER A 320 0.13 9.72 17.39
CA SER A 320 -1.29 9.48 17.73
C SER A 320 -2.14 8.99 16.55
N SER A 321 -1.54 8.81 15.37
CA SER A 321 -2.24 8.35 14.17
C SER A 321 -1.94 6.88 13.84
N PRO A 322 -2.80 6.23 13.02
CA PRO A 322 -2.55 4.87 12.56
C PRO A 322 -1.52 4.79 11.42
N PHE A 323 -0.83 5.89 11.09
CA PHE A 323 0.08 5.97 9.95
C PHE A 323 1.53 6.01 10.43
N ALA A 324 2.36 5.17 9.84
CA ALA A 324 3.79 5.10 10.16
C ALA A 324 4.63 6.02 9.27
N SER A 325 5.87 6.27 9.69
CA SER A 325 6.89 6.88 8.83
C SER A 325 7.41 5.91 7.77
N VAL A 326 8.30 6.38 6.88
CA VAL A 326 9.13 5.47 6.09
C VAL A 326 10.18 4.80 6.98
N VAL A 327 10.56 3.58 6.62
CA VAL A 327 11.76 2.91 7.15
C VAL A 327 13.00 3.65 6.66
N SER A 328 13.70 4.32 7.57
CA SER A 328 14.89 5.13 7.30
C SER A 328 15.83 5.22 8.49
N GLY A 329 17.11 4.88 8.30
CA GLY A 329 18.13 5.00 9.35
C GLY A 329 18.61 6.44 9.63
N TYR A 330 18.09 7.45 8.92
CA TYR A 330 18.50 8.86 9.07
C TYR A 330 17.36 9.87 8.95
N GLY A 331 16.21 9.47 8.40
CA GLY A 331 15.10 10.38 8.06
C GLY A 331 14.16 10.68 9.22
N ASN A 332 14.18 9.85 10.27
CA ASN A 332 13.31 9.99 11.43
C ASN A 332 14.16 10.29 12.67
N TRP A 333 14.03 11.50 13.20
CA TRP A 333 14.84 11.93 14.34
C TRP A 333 14.15 12.99 15.20
N LEU A 334 14.55 13.03 16.46
CA LEU A 334 14.28 14.08 17.44
C LEU A 334 15.60 14.70 17.87
N GLU A 335 15.73 16.01 17.80
CA GLU A 335 16.92 16.73 18.21
C GLU A 335 16.60 17.69 19.35
N VAL A 336 17.49 17.75 20.34
CA VAL A 336 17.42 18.67 21.47
C VAL A 336 18.68 19.51 21.46
N SER A 337 18.53 20.84 21.43
CA SER A 337 19.64 21.78 21.30
C SER A 337 19.57 22.92 22.31
N LEU A 338 20.73 23.46 22.65
CA LEU A 338 20.91 24.61 23.52
C LEU A 338 21.47 25.80 22.73
N GLY A 339 20.92 26.98 22.98
CA GLY A 339 21.50 28.24 22.48
C GLY A 339 22.86 28.56 23.11
N SER A 340 23.14 28.05 24.32
CA SER A 340 24.41 28.25 25.02
C SER A 340 24.70 27.14 26.03
N GLY A 341 25.97 26.81 26.21
CA GLY A 341 26.43 25.79 27.15
C GLY A 341 26.50 24.39 26.53
N TYR A 342 26.68 23.39 27.39
CA TYR A 342 26.90 22.01 26.98
C TYR A 342 25.84 21.11 27.60
N LEU A 343 25.39 20.11 26.85
CA LEU A 343 24.51 19.05 27.34
C LEU A 343 25.23 17.71 27.37
N ALA A 344 24.70 16.79 28.16
CA ALA A 344 25.07 15.37 28.14
C ALA A 344 23.81 14.52 28.09
N VAL A 345 23.93 13.27 27.67
CA VAL A 345 22.80 12.33 27.59
C VAL A 345 23.21 10.98 28.16
N ASP A 346 22.31 10.35 28.90
CA ASP A 346 22.58 9.07 29.58
C ASP A 346 22.35 7.85 28.67
N GLY A 347 21.78 8.03 27.48
CA GLY A 347 21.50 6.97 26.50
C GLY A 347 20.41 7.37 25.50
N ALA A 348 20.02 6.45 24.61
CA ALA A 348 18.96 6.70 23.62
C ALA A 348 17.54 6.71 24.22
N GLY A 349 17.34 6.03 25.36
CA GLY A 349 16.01 5.81 25.91
C GLY A 349 15.34 4.66 25.16
N THR A 350 14.15 4.89 24.62
CA THR A 350 13.47 3.92 23.75
C THR A 350 13.77 4.12 22.26
N PHE A 351 14.54 5.15 21.91
CA PHE A 351 14.97 5.36 20.53
C PHE A 351 16.06 4.37 20.12
N ASP A 352 16.14 4.05 18.83
CA ASP A 352 17.16 3.16 18.28
C ASP A 352 18.60 3.67 18.48
N ARG A 353 18.83 4.97 18.30
CA ARG A 353 20.18 5.56 18.40
C ARG A 353 20.18 6.94 19.03
N VAL A 354 21.31 7.30 19.62
CA VAL A 354 21.62 8.66 20.05
C VAL A 354 22.97 9.13 19.51
N GLU A 355 23.03 10.36 19.06
CA GLU A 355 24.22 11.04 18.56
C GLU A 355 24.41 12.38 19.26
N LEU A 356 25.62 12.62 19.77
CA LEU A 356 26.03 13.92 20.28
C LEU A 356 26.63 14.76 19.16
N GLY A 357 26.41 16.07 19.22
CA GLY A 357 26.90 16.97 18.19
C GLY A 357 26.71 18.42 18.53
N LYS A 358 26.83 19.24 17.50
CA LYS A 358 26.69 20.69 17.59
C LYS A 358 25.63 21.19 16.64
N ARG A 359 24.83 22.14 17.13
CA ARG A 359 23.99 22.99 16.30
C ARG A 359 24.58 24.40 16.22
N VAL A 360 24.77 24.87 14.99
CA VAL A 360 25.18 26.24 14.68
C VAL A 360 24.19 26.80 13.66
N GLY A 361 23.28 27.67 14.11
CA GLY A 361 22.12 28.08 13.33
C GLY A 361 21.24 26.87 12.95
N GLU A 362 20.94 26.73 11.67
CA GLU A 362 20.16 25.59 11.15
C GLU A 362 20.98 24.31 10.90
N GLN A 363 22.30 24.38 11.05
CA GLN A 363 23.17 23.26 10.72
C GLN A 363 23.46 22.38 11.94
N TRP A 364 23.19 21.09 11.80
CA TRP A 364 23.64 20.04 12.71
C TRP A 364 24.94 19.42 12.22
N LYS A 365 25.87 19.16 13.14
CA LYS A 365 27.12 18.43 12.89
C LYS A 365 27.35 17.41 14.01
N SER A 366 27.49 16.15 13.63
CA SER A 366 27.85 15.07 14.58
C SER A 366 29.27 15.27 15.12
N GLY A 367 29.50 14.95 16.39
CA GLY A 367 30.83 14.99 17.00
C GLY A 367 30.84 15.05 18.53
N ILE A 368 31.79 14.35 19.14
CA ILE A 368 31.96 14.19 20.60
C ILE A 368 33.02 15.11 21.22
N GLY A 369 33.51 16.10 20.46
CA GLY A 369 34.55 17.03 20.93
C GLY A 369 34.03 18.10 21.91
N SER A 370 34.89 19.03 22.30
CA SER A 370 34.47 20.19 23.10
C SER A 370 33.40 20.98 22.34
N GLY A 371 32.25 21.24 22.95
CA GLY A 371 31.21 22.13 22.39
C GLY A 371 29.88 21.46 22.09
N VAL A 372 29.62 20.25 22.58
CA VAL A 372 28.34 19.54 22.39
C VAL A 372 27.21 20.35 23.01
N ASN A 373 26.45 21.04 22.17
CA ASN A 373 25.27 21.81 22.58
C ASN A 373 23.97 21.19 22.08
N ALA A 374 24.03 20.04 21.40
CA ALA A 374 22.86 19.38 20.88
C ALA A 374 23.02 17.85 20.85
N VAL A 375 21.90 17.15 20.94
CA VAL A 375 21.79 15.68 20.88
C VAL A 375 20.68 15.32 19.91
N ARG A 376 20.90 14.30 19.09
CA ARG A 376 19.92 13.74 18.17
C ARG A 376 19.61 12.30 18.54
N PHE A 377 18.34 12.00 18.74
CA PHE A 377 17.78 10.67 18.85
C PHE A 377 17.24 10.29 17.47
N THR A 378 17.54 9.09 17.01
CA THR A 378 17.14 8.62 15.68
C THR A 378 16.32 7.35 15.84
N GLU A 379 15.28 7.23 15.03
CA GLU A 379 14.40 6.07 14.93
C GLU A 379 14.46 5.52 13.51
N VAL A 380 14.43 4.21 13.33
CA VAL A 380 14.34 3.57 12.02
C VAL A 380 12.94 3.73 11.43
N LEU A 381 11.92 3.53 12.25
CA LEU A 381 10.51 3.58 11.89
C LEU A 381 9.74 4.17 13.07
N VAL A 382 9.01 5.26 12.84
CA VAL A 382 8.01 5.73 13.81
C VAL A 382 6.71 5.02 13.48
N SER A 383 6.39 3.97 14.25
CA SER A 383 5.24 3.10 14.01
C SER A 383 3.92 3.77 14.40
N ALA A 384 2.82 3.19 13.92
CA ALA A 384 1.47 3.63 14.29
C ALA A 384 1.27 3.54 15.80
N GLU A 385 0.74 4.60 16.42
CA GLU A 385 0.46 4.62 17.87
C GLU A 385 1.68 4.42 18.79
N GLU A 386 2.89 4.55 18.24
CA GLU A 386 4.12 4.37 18.99
C GLU A 386 4.37 5.52 19.97
N SER A 387 4.96 5.19 21.12
CA SER A 387 5.47 6.16 22.09
C SER A 387 6.96 6.00 22.30
N LEU A 388 7.72 7.04 21.93
CA LEU A 388 9.15 7.13 22.10
C LEU A 388 9.48 8.08 23.25
N THR A 389 10.48 7.74 24.06
CA THR A 389 10.99 8.58 25.13
C THR A 389 12.50 8.60 25.13
N SER A 390 13.07 9.80 25.14
CA SER A 390 14.51 10.02 25.15
C SER A 390 15.14 9.47 26.43
N GLY A 391 16.45 9.18 26.35
CA GLY A 391 17.28 9.12 27.55
C GLY A 391 17.27 10.44 28.32
N VAL A 392 17.80 10.41 29.55
CA VAL A 392 17.90 11.62 30.37
C VAL A 392 18.94 12.56 29.76
N ILE A 393 18.51 13.77 29.42
CA ILE A 393 19.36 14.85 28.93
C ILE A 393 19.72 15.73 30.13
N ARG A 394 21.01 15.87 30.41
CA ARG A 394 21.55 16.70 31.49
C ARG A 394 21.91 18.07 30.95
N LEU A 395 21.26 19.08 31.51
CA LEU A 395 21.40 20.48 31.15
C LEU A 395 22.44 21.17 32.04
N PRO A 396 23.07 22.26 31.57
CA PRO A 396 24.03 23.01 32.37
C PRO A 396 23.34 23.71 33.55
N SER A 397 22.08 24.12 33.39
CA SER A 397 21.26 24.69 34.46
C SER A 397 19.79 24.33 34.31
N SER A 398 19.00 24.47 35.38
CA SER A 398 17.55 24.28 35.32
C SER A 398 16.82 25.33 34.47
N ARG A 399 17.45 26.48 34.24
CA ARG A 399 16.94 27.61 33.44
C ARG A 399 17.44 27.61 31.99
N SER A 400 18.17 26.58 31.58
CA SER A 400 18.68 26.48 30.21
C SER A 400 17.51 26.43 29.23
N LYS A 401 17.49 27.37 28.28
CA LYS A 401 16.56 27.38 27.15
C LYS A 401 16.92 26.26 26.19
N VAL A 402 15.92 25.46 25.82
CA VAL A 402 16.08 24.29 24.96
C VAL A 402 15.18 24.44 23.76
N THR A 403 15.70 24.11 22.58
CA THR A 403 14.91 23.95 21.37
C THR A 403 14.87 22.47 21.01
N VAL A 404 13.66 21.95 20.86
CA VAL A 404 13.39 20.59 20.40
C VAL A 404 12.91 20.66 18.97
N ARG A 405 13.54 19.90 18.08
CA ARG A 405 13.14 19.75 16.68
C ARG A 405 12.88 18.29 16.39
N TRP A 406 11.98 18.02 15.46
CA TRP A 406 11.79 16.67 14.96
C TRP A 406 11.58 16.69 13.46
N SER A 407 11.88 15.55 12.85
CA SER A 407 11.68 15.30 11.43
C SER A 407 11.34 13.84 11.27
N VAL A 408 10.35 13.57 10.44
CA VAL A 408 9.95 12.23 10.02
C VAL A 408 9.78 12.25 8.51
N THR A 409 10.42 11.29 7.85
CA THR A 409 10.36 11.17 6.39
C THR A 409 9.24 10.22 6.00
N LEU A 410 8.53 10.56 4.93
CA LEU A 410 7.46 9.76 4.36
C LEU A 410 7.97 8.95 3.16
N SER A 411 7.19 7.99 2.71
CA SER A 411 7.61 7.04 1.67
C SER A 411 7.64 7.62 0.26
N ASP A 412 7.06 8.80 0.05
CA ASP A 412 7.19 9.65 -1.14
C ASP A 412 8.38 10.61 -1.05
N GLY A 413 9.09 10.64 0.08
CA GLY A 413 10.22 11.53 0.35
C GLY A 413 9.84 12.87 0.97
N GLU A 414 8.54 13.18 1.15
CA GLU A 414 8.13 14.36 1.89
C GLU A 414 8.56 14.26 3.37
N VAL A 415 8.73 15.41 4.03
CA VAL A 415 9.16 15.49 5.43
C VAL A 415 8.09 16.16 6.27
N VAL A 416 7.71 15.50 7.36
CA VAL A 416 6.91 16.08 8.45
C VAL A 416 7.87 16.52 9.55
N SER A 417 7.88 17.80 9.87
CA SER A 417 8.78 18.35 10.88
C SER A 417 8.08 19.37 11.75
N GLY A 418 8.69 19.67 12.89
CA GLY A 418 8.25 20.73 13.78
C GLY A 418 9.29 21.11 14.80
N GLU A 419 8.97 22.15 15.56
CA GLU A 419 9.84 22.75 16.56
C GLU A 419 9.04 23.14 17.81
N LEU A 420 9.67 23.01 18.98
CA LEU A 420 9.13 23.40 20.27
C LEU A 420 10.23 24.03 21.13
N GLU A 421 9.93 25.18 21.74
CA GLU A 421 10.81 25.82 22.72
C GLU A 421 10.42 25.44 24.16
N GLY A 422 11.40 25.27 25.05
CA GLY A 422 11.15 24.97 26.47
C GLY A 422 12.35 25.06 27.41
#